data_AF-A0A9P1ICI5-F1
#
_entry.id   AF-A0A9P1ICI5-F1
#
_cell.length_a   1.000
_cell.length_b   1.000
_cell.length_c   1.000
_cell.angle_alpha   90.00
_cell.angle_beta   90.00
_cell.angle_gamma   90.00
#
_symmetry.space_group_name_H-M   'P 1'
#
loop_
_entity.id
_entity.type
_entity.pdbx_description
1 polymer ?
#
loop_
_entity_poly.entity_id
_entity_poly.type
_entity_poly.pdbx_seq_one_letter_code
_entity_poly.pdbx_strand_id
1 'polypeptide(L)'
;MRLKEAQVIELKGRSLKDILVKNRCFDSVCGHRNCIICEKFGIGKCNTKGVIYQITCKCGEFYVGETGRTFESRFAEHRRACEKPLTKSYSNSVWAKHSMEKHKGEALIIDVDILDVENNTSRRKILEGILIKHLSPTLNCKEELSEMISKIGTLTLPQISPKNIQKISKKPTLNNQKTHLKN
;
A
#
# COMPACT_ATOMS: atom_id res chain seq x y z
N MET A 1 -17.71 -25.08 -25.61
CA MET A 1 -17.61 -24.45 -24.27
C MET A 1 -16.25 -24.84 -23.68
N ARG A 2 -15.25 -23.93 -23.64
CA ARG A 2 -13.93 -24.25 -23.04
C ARG A 2 -14.07 -24.29 -21.51
N LEU A 3 -13.77 -25.43 -20.90
CA LEU A 3 -13.60 -25.53 -19.46
C LEU A 3 -12.43 -24.62 -19.05
N LYS A 4 -12.65 -23.75 -18.07
CA LYS A 4 -11.57 -22.94 -17.48
C LYS A 4 -10.79 -23.85 -16.55
N GLU A 5 -9.53 -24.10 -16.87
CA GLU A 5 -8.62 -24.85 -16.00
C GLU A 5 -8.35 -24.01 -14.75
N ALA A 6 -8.47 -24.63 -13.58
CA ALA A 6 -8.19 -24.00 -12.30
C ALA A 6 -6.82 -24.47 -11.80
N GLN A 7 -5.94 -23.52 -11.49
CA GLN A 7 -4.63 -23.81 -10.91
C GLN A 7 -4.63 -23.49 -9.42
N VAL A 8 -4.32 -24.48 -8.58
CA VAL A 8 -4.20 -24.32 -7.14
C VAL A 8 -2.82 -23.75 -6.83
N ILE A 9 -2.78 -22.54 -6.28
CA ILE A 9 -1.55 -21.97 -5.72
C ILE A 9 -1.58 -22.18 -4.22
N GLU A 10 -0.73 -23.07 -3.72
CA GLU A 10 -0.53 -23.24 -2.28
C GLU A 10 0.32 -22.09 -1.75
N LEU A 11 -0.36 -21.09 -1.20
CA LEU A 11 0.30 -20.04 -0.44
C LEU A 11 0.72 -20.62 0.91
N LYS A 12 1.98 -21.10 1.03
CA LYS A 12 2.57 -21.45 2.33
C LYS A 12 2.26 -20.36 3.35
N GLY A 13 1.74 -20.75 4.51
CA GLY A 13 1.49 -19.82 5.62
C GLY A 13 2.80 -19.16 6.08
N ARG A 14 2.68 -18.14 6.95
CA ARG A 14 3.86 -17.54 7.59
C ARG A 14 4.61 -18.63 8.36
N SER A 15 5.87 -18.86 8.00
CA SER A 15 6.69 -19.83 8.72
C SER A 15 7.00 -19.30 10.12
N LEU A 16 7.34 -20.19 11.06
CA LEU A 16 7.85 -19.78 12.37
C LEU A 16 9.06 -18.86 12.23
N LYS A 17 9.89 -19.06 11.21
CA LYS A 17 11.01 -18.16 10.88
C LYS A 17 10.50 -16.75 10.54
N ASP A 18 9.44 -16.61 9.75
CA ASP A 18 8.87 -15.30 9.39
C ASP A 18 8.23 -14.58 10.59
N ILE A 19 7.77 -15.35 11.58
CA ILE A 19 7.17 -14.83 12.81
C ILE A 19 8.26 -14.44 13.82
N LEU A 20 9.25 -15.32 14.02
CA LEU A 20 10.23 -15.25 15.10
C LEU A 20 11.50 -14.47 14.73
N VAL A 21 11.91 -14.44 13.45
CA VAL A 21 13.09 -13.69 12.99
C VAL A 21 12.74 -12.23 12.68
N LYS A 22 11.96 -11.58 13.55
CA LYS A 22 11.75 -10.12 13.53
C LYS A 22 12.77 -9.38 14.39
N ASN A 23 13.93 -9.99 14.65
CA ASN A 23 14.87 -9.62 15.70
C ASN A 23 15.64 -8.30 15.49
N ARG A 24 15.36 -7.49 14.45
CA ARG A 24 16.01 -6.19 14.25
C ARG A 24 15.06 -5.05 13.88
N CYS A 25 13.75 -5.18 14.12
CA CYS A 25 12.83 -4.06 13.92
C CYS A 25 13.11 -2.87 14.87
N PHE A 26 13.85 -3.10 15.96
CA PHE A 26 14.30 -2.07 16.89
C PHE A 26 15.65 -1.44 16.51
N ASP A 27 16.45 -2.09 15.65
CA ASP A 27 17.76 -1.58 15.24
C ASP A 27 17.66 -0.60 14.06
N SER A 28 16.51 -0.56 13.39
CA SER A 28 16.29 0.36 12.27
C SER A 28 16.00 1.77 12.76
N VAL A 29 17.06 2.51 13.08
CA VAL A 29 16.94 3.95 13.34
C VAL A 29 16.63 4.67 12.03
N CYS A 30 15.60 5.52 12.04
CA CYS A 30 15.31 6.39 10.91
C CYS A 30 16.30 7.56 10.90
N GLY A 31 17.05 7.76 9.81
CA GLY A 31 17.96 8.90 9.65
C GLY A 31 17.30 10.19 9.15
N HIS A 32 15.99 10.17 8.88
CA HIS A 32 15.29 11.31 8.28
C HIS A 32 14.65 12.20 9.35
N ARG A 33 14.87 13.51 9.23
CA ARG A 33 14.14 14.52 10.02
C ARG A 33 12.68 14.55 9.55
N ASN A 34 11.72 14.51 10.47
CA ASN A 34 10.27 14.57 10.19
C ASN A 34 9.81 13.50 9.16
N CYS A 35 10.19 12.24 9.39
CA CYS A 35 9.75 11.14 8.53
C CYS A 35 8.25 10.86 8.71
N ILE A 36 7.43 11.25 7.73
CA ILE A 36 5.97 11.05 7.69
C ILE A 36 5.59 9.58 8.00
N ILE A 37 6.35 8.62 7.45
CA ILE A 37 6.09 7.20 7.66
C ILE A 37 6.36 6.79 9.11
N CYS A 38 7.45 7.27 9.72
CA CYS A 38 7.73 6.95 11.11
C CYS A 38 6.75 7.63 12.07
N GLU A 39 6.32 8.84 11.75
CA GLU A 39 5.29 9.56 12.49
C GLU A 39 3.96 8.79 12.49
N LYS A 40 3.57 8.24 11.33
CA LYS A 40 2.30 7.52 11.20
C LYS A 40 2.34 6.07 11.71
N PHE A 41 3.40 5.32 11.45
CA PHE A 41 3.46 3.86 11.72
C PHE A 41 4.41 3.45 12.84
N GLY A 42 5.16 4.40 13.40
CA GLY A 42 6.18 4.17 14.42
C GLY A 42 7.60 4.16 13.86
N ILE A 43 8.55 4.43 14.76
CA ILE A 43 9.98 4.56 14.45
C ILE A 43 10.50 3.32 13.73
N GLY A 44 11.26 3.53 12.65
CA GLY A 44 11.90 2.47 11.88
C GLY A 44 11.03 1.83 10.80
N LYS A 45 9.71 2.06 10.79
CA LYS A 45 8.81 1.51 9.77
C LYS A 45 9.10 1.99 8.36
N CYS A 46 9.71 3.17 8.21
CA CYS A 46 10.20 3.70 6.94
C CYS A 46 11.15 2.75 6.21
N ASN A 47 11.91 1.92 6.94
CA ASN A 47 12.88 0.98 6.39
C ASN A 47 12.29 -0.40 6.07
N THR A 48 10.98 -0.59 6.29
CA THR A 48 10.29 -1.86 5.97
C THR A 48 10.36 -2.10 4.46
N LYS A 49 10.70 -3.34 4.07
CA LYS A 49 10.69 -3.82 2.68
C LYS A 49 9.54 -4.78 2.46
N GLY A 50 9.19 -5.02 1.20
CA GLY A 50 8.11 -5.95 0.85
C GLY A 50 6.73 -5.42 1.22
N VAL A 51 6.54 -4.10 1.19
CA VAL A 51 5.31 -3.44 1.63
C VAL A 51 4.31 -3.38 0.48
N ILE A 52 3.06 -3.73 0.77
CA ILE A 52 1.89 -3.43 -0.08
C ILE A 52 1.16 -2.27 0.60
N TYR A 53 0.93 -1.21 -0.15
CA TYR A 53 0.48 0.07 0.40
C TYR A 53 -0.65 0.68 -0.43
N GLN A 54 -1.37 1.59 0.19
CA GLN A 54 -2.36 2.46 -0.44
C GLN A 54 -1.90 3.91 -0.29
N ILE A 55 -2.01 4.70 -1.35
CA ILE A 55 -1.86 6.16 -1.29
C ILE A 55 -3.19 6.78 -1.71
N THR A 56 -3.73 7.65 -0.86
CA THR A 56 -5.03 8.28 -1.04
C THR A 56 -4.84 9.77 -1.25
N CYS A 57 -5.37 10.31 -2.35
CA CYS A 57 -5.45 11.75 -2.56
C CYS A 57 -6.59 12.33 -1.70
N LYS A 58 -6.46 13.59 -1.27
CA LYS A 58 -7.51 14.30 -0.52
C LYS A 58 -8.87 14.34 -1.24
N CYS A 59 -8.90 14.19 -2.57
CA CYS A 59 -10.15 14.09 -3.33
C CYS A 59 -10.88 12.75 -3.19
N GLY A 60 -10.28 11.77 -2.50
CA GLY A 60 -10.84 10.44 -2.24
C GLY A 60 -10.40 9.36 -3.23
N GLU A 61 -9.76 9.74 -4.35
CA GLU A 61 -9.17 8.78 -5.28
C GLU A 61 -7.88 8.18 -4.70
N PHE A 62 -7.66 6.89 -4.94
CA PHE A 62 -6.55 6.17 -4.33
C PHE A 62 -5.89 5.18 -5.27
N TYR A 63 -4.62 4.91 -4.99
CA TYR A 63 -3.73 3.99 -5.69
C TYR A 63 -3.25 2.91 -4.74
N VAL A 64 -3.20 1.65 -5.20
CA VAL A 64 -2.61 0.53 -4.48
C VAL A 64 -1.36 0.07 -5.23
N GLY A 65 -0.26 -0.14 -4.50
CA GLY A 65 0.99 -0.58 -5.09
C GLY A 65 1.83 -1.45 -4.15
N GLU A 66 2.81 -2.16 -4.70
CA GLU A 66 3.84 -2.88 -3.94
C GLU A 66 5.23 -2.25 -4.03
N THR A 67 6.08 -2.53 -3.04
CA THR A 67 7.52 -2.30 -3.16
C THR A 67 8.37 -3.36 -2.48
N GLY A 68 9.39 -3.84 -3.20
CA GLY A 68 10.52 -4.59 -2.63
C GLY A 68 11.61 -3.70 -2.02
N ARG A 69 11.61 -2.39 -2.31
CA ARG A 69 12.54 -1.41 -1.73
C ARG A 69 12.05 -0.99 -0.34
N THR A 70 12.79 -0.10 0.33
CA THR A 70 12.30 0.49 1.57
C THR A 70 11.06 1.33 1.28
N PHE A 71 10.08 1.27 2.17
CA PHE A 71 8.82 1.99 1.99
C PHE A 71 9.02 3.50 1.85
N GLU A 72 9.97 4.07 2.60
CA GLU A 72 10.38 5.47 2.50
C GLU A 72 10.80 5.86 1.09
N SER A 73 11.70 5.10 0.46
CA SER A 73 12.22 5.44 -0.86
C SER A 73 11.11 5.48 -1.92
N ARG A 74 10.15 4.53 -1.83
CA ARG A 74 9.01 4.47 -2.75
C ARG A 74 8.01 5.58 -2.48
N PHE A 75 7.70 5.87 -1.21
CA PHE A 75 6.80 6.94 -0.86
C PHE A 75 7.38 8.32 -1.23
N ALA A 76 8.68 8.55 -1.03
CA ALA A 76 9.35 9.80 -1.40
C ALA A 76 9.35 10.03 -2.93
N GLU A 77 9.38 8.97 -3.73
CA GLU A 77 9.21 9.05 -5.19
C GLU A 77 7.80 9.52 -5.56
N HIS A 78 6.77 8.89 -4.99
CA HIS A 78 5.38 9.30 -5.20
C HIS A 78 5.11 10.72 -4.68
N ARG A 79 5.61 11.06 -3.49
CA ARG A 79 5.48 12.39 -2.90
C ARG A 79 6.05 13.47 -3.80
N ARG A 80 7.26 13.28 -4.34
CA ARG A 80 7.87 14.25 -5.28
C ARG A 80 7.03 14.41 -6.56
N ALA A 81 6.47 13.32 -7.08
CA ALA A 81 5.57 13.38 -8.23
C ALA A 81 4.25 14.12 -7.91
N CYS A 82 3.73 13.98 -6.68
CA CYS A 82 2.56 14.72 -6.20
C CYS A 82 2.84 16.21 -5.94
N GLU A 83 4.02 16.56 -5.43
CA GLU A 83 4.42 17.95 -5.17
C GLU A 83 4.72 18.72 -6.47
N LYS A 84 5.29 18.04 -7.47
CA LYS A 84 5.69 18.65 -8.74
C LYS A 84 5.20 17.86 -9.96
N PRO A 85 3.87 17.74 -10.14
CA PRO A 85 3.26 16.87 -11.16
C PRO A 85 3.60 17.29 -12.59
N LEU A 86 3.85 18.57 -12.84
CA LEU A 86 4.21 19.11 -14.15
C LEU A 86 5.67 18.87 -14.56
N THR A 87 6.48 18.25 -13.69
CA THR A 87 7.87 17.93 -14.01
C THR A 87 7.91 16.87 -15.11
N LYS A 88 8.67 17.11 -16.19
CA LYS A 88 8.77 16.20 -17.34
C LYS A 88 9.17 14.76 -16.95
N SER A 89 10.01 14.58 -15.94
CA SER A 89 10.40 13.26 -15.42
C SER A 89 9.25 12.46 -14.78
N TYR A 90 8.17 13.14 -14.37
CA TYR A 90 7.00 12.54 -13.72
C TYR A 90 5.75 12.57 -14.60
N SER A 91 5.82 13.08 -15.83
CA SER A 91 4.65 13.26 -16.70
C SER A 91 3.85 11.98 -16.94
N ASN A 92 4.53 10.83 -16.93
CA ASN A 92 3.90 9.52 -17.13
C ASN A 92 3.44 8.86 -15.82
N SER A 93 3.73 9.47 -14.66
CA SER A 93 3.29 8.95 -13.37
C SER A 93 1.77 9.04 -13.23
N VAL A 94 1.20 8.11 -12.47
CA VAL A 94 -0.22 8.11 -12.10
C VAL A 94 -0.62 9.44 -11.47
N TRP A 95 0.25 10.02 -10.64
CA TRP A 95 -0.01 11.28 -9.94
C TRP A 95 -0.02 12.50 -10.86
N ALA A 96 0.86 12.57 -11.86
CA ALA A 96 0.85 13.66 -12.82
C ALA A 96 -0.45 13.65 -13.65
N LYS A 97 -0.86 12.47 -14.14
CA LYS A 97 -2.13 12.31 -14.87
C LYS A 97 -3.34 12.70 -14.02
N HIS A 98 -3.42 12.16 -12.80
CA HIS A 98 -4.48 12.48 -11.85
C HIS A 98 -4.52 13.98 -11.52
N SER A 99 -3.36 14.61 -11.29
CA SER A 99 -3.27 16.05 -11.05
C SER A 99 -3.79 16.86 -12.24
N MET A 100 -3.42 16.50 -13.46
CA MET A 100 -3.92 17.18 -14.66
C MET A 100 -5.44 17.03 -14.83
N GLU A 101 -5.97 15.83 -14.60
CA GLU A 101 -7.39 15.52 -14.82
C GLU A 101 -8.32 16.08 -13.73
N LYS A 102 -7.90 16.02 -12.46
CA LYS A 102 -8.77 16.33 -11.31
C LYS A 102 -8.35 17.58 -10.52
N HIS A 103 -7.11 18.03 -10.69
CA HIS A 103 -6.53 19.13 -9.93
C HIS A 103 -5.92 20.24 -10.80
N LYS A 104 -6.17 20.25 -12.12
CA LYS A 104 -5.67 21.27 -13.06
C LYS A 104 -4.15 21.44 -13.06
N GLY A 105 -3.41 20.38 -12.72
CA GLY A 105 -1.94 20.40 -12.65
C GLY A 105 -1.36 20.91 -11.31
N GLU A 106 -2.20 21.17 -10.31
CA GLU A 106 -1.77 21.60 -8.98
C GLU A 106 -1.17 20.46 -8.15
N ALA A 107 -0.38 20.84 -7.14
CA ALA A 107 0.21 19.89 -6.19
C ALA A 107 -0.87 19.12 -5.42
N LEU A 108 -0.62 17.82 -5.22
CA LEU A 108 -1.56 16.91 -4.58
C LEU A 108 -1.26 16.74 -3.09
N ILE A 109 -2.31 16.75 -2.29
CA ILE A 109 -2.25 16.36 -0.88
C ILE A 109 -2.58 14.87 -0.80
N ILE A 110 -1.61 14.07 -0.33
CA ILE A 110 -1.73 12.62 -0.23
C ILE A 110 -1.55 12.12 1.19
N ASP A 111 -2.24 11.04 1.52
CA ASP A 111 -2.03 10.22 2.71
C ASP A 111 -1.64 8.79 2.28
N VAL A 112 -0.98 8.05 3.17
CA VAL A 112 -0.46 6.71 2.88
C VAL A 112 -0.79 5.72 3.97
N ASP A 113 -1.20 4.51 3.60
CA ASP A 113 -1.50 3.39 4.50
C ASP A 113 -0.75 2.11 4.09
N ILE A 114 -0.36 1.31 5.08
CA ILE A 114 0.23 -0.02 4.86
C ILE A 114 -0.89 -1.05 4.90
N LEU A 115 -1.09 -1.79 3.81
CA LEU A 115 -2.10 -2.83 3.69
C LEU A 115 -1.56 -4.19 4.18
N ASP A 116 -0.37 -4.57 3.72
CA ASP A 116 0.29 -5.83 4.13
C ASP A 116 1.81 -5.78 3.93
N VAL A 117 2.54 -6.77 4.45
CA VAL A 117 3.99 -6.95 4.27
C VAL A 117 4.29 -8.39 3.89
N GLU A 118 4.89 -8.58 2.71
CA GLU A 118 5.27 -9.87 2.14
C GLU A 118 6.64 -9.76 1.48
N ASN A 119 7.63 -10.47 2.02
CA ASN A 119 9.01 -10.40 1.53
C ASN A 119 9.18 -11.16 0.20
N ASN A 120 8.40 -12.21 -0.03
CA ASN A 120 8.45 -12.97 -1.26
C ASN A 120 7.85 -12.16 -2.41
N THR A 121 8.63 -11.88 -3.45
CA THR A 121 8.20 -11.04 -4.58
C THR A 121 6.98 -11.59 -5.31
N SER A 122 6.93 -12.89 -5.61
CA SER A 122 5.81 -13.49 -6.34
C SER A 122 4.52 -13.41 -5.52
N ARG A 123 4.58 -13.76 -4.23
CA ARG A 123 3.44 -13.66 -3.33
C ARG A 123 2.98 -12.22 -3.13
N ARG A 124 3.92 -11.29 -2.97
CA ARG A 124 3.62 -9.86 -2.81
C ARG A 124 2.87 -9.31 -4.02
N LYS A 125 3.32 -9.65 -5.22
CA LYS A 125 2.59 -9.30 -6.45
C LYS A 125 1.20 -9.91 -6.46
N ILE A 126 1.06 -11.21 -6.22
CA ILE A 126 -0.26 -11.87 -6.16
C ILE A 126 -1.20 -11.15 -5.18
N LEU A 127 -0.71 -10.81 -3.98
CA LEU A 127 -1.49 -10.09 -2.97
C LEU A 127 -1.88 -8.67 -3.43
N GLU A 128 -0.98 -7.94 -4.09
CA GLU A 128 -1.28 -6.63 -4.69
C GLU A 128 -2.46 -6.74 -5.67
N GLY A 129 -2.45 -7.70 -6.61
CA GLY A 129 -3.56 -7.85 -7.56
C GLY A 129 -4.85 -8.33 -6.93
N ILE A 130 -4.78 -9.17 -5.89
CA ILE A 130 -5.95 -9.53 -5.07
C ILE A 130 -6.54 -8.26 -4.44
N LEU A 131 -5.70 -7.40 -3.85
CA LEU A 131 -6.12 -6.15 -3.22
C LEU A 131 -6.67 -5.15 -4.25
N ILE A 132 -6.03 -4.99 -5.41
CA ILE A 132 -6.55 -4.15 -6.50
C ILE A 132 -7.93 -4.64 -6.95
N LYS A 133 -8.11 -5.96 -7.11
CA LYS A 133 -9.41 -6.51 -7.50
C LYS A 133 -10.48 -6.28 -6.44
N HIS A 134 -10.15 -6.48 -5.16
CA HIS A 134 -11.13 -6.34 -4.07
C HIS A 134 -11.45 -4.89 -3.73
N LEU A 135 -10.45 -3.99 -3.73
CA LEU A 135 -10.62 -2.59 -3.36
C LEU A 135 -11.05 -1.73 -4.55
N SER A 136 -10.78 -2.17 -5.78
CA SER A 136 -11.07 -1.42 -7.02
C SER A 136 -10.58 0.05 -6.96
N PRO A 137 -9.27 0.28 -6.73
CA PRO A 137 -8.69 1.62 -6.67
C PRO A 137 -8.92 2.39 -7.95
N THR A 138 -9.28 3.68 -7.80
CA THR A 138 -9.63 4.56 -8.92
C THR A 138 -8.43 4.96 -9.77
N LEU A 139 -7.22 4.96 -9.19
CA LEU A 139 -6.00 5.43 -9.85
C LEU A 139 -5.15 4.31 -10.48
N ASN A 140 -5.43 3.04 -10.20
CA ASN A 140 -4.74 1.95 -10.88
C ASN A 140 -5.34 1.75 -12.27
N CYS A 141 -4.53 1.93 -13.30
CA CYS A 141 -4.95 1.64 -14.67
C CYS A 141 -4.98 0.12 -14.91
N LYS A 142 -5.84 -0.33 -15.84
CA LYS A 142 -6.04 -1.77 -16.13
C LYS A 142 -4.80 -2.40 -16.74
N GLU A 143 -3.93 -1.62 -17.36
CA GLU A 143 -2.67 -2.04 -17.95
C GLU A 143 -1.71 -2.58 -16.89
N GLU A 144 -1.60 -1.92 -15.74
CA GLU A 144 -0.79 -2.36 -14.58
C GLU A 144 -1.27 -3.73 -14.07
N LEU A 145 -2.60 -3.90 -13.98
CA LEU A 145 -3.21 -5.17 -13.58
C LEU A 145 -3.01 -6.26 -14.65
N SER A 146 -3.05 -5.89 -15.93
CA SER A 146 -2.87 -6.82 -17.05
C SER A 146 -1.41 -7.30 -17.15
N GLU A 147 -0.45 -6.42 -16.91
CA GLU A 147 0.97 -6.77 -16.82
C GLU A 147 1.27 -7.66 -15.61
N MET A 148 0.53 -7.46 -14.51
CA MET A 148 0.62 -8.33 -13.36
C MET A 148 0.06 -9.73 -13.66
N ILE A 149 -1.10 -9.83 -14.32
CA ILE A 149 -1.71 -11.10 -14.72
C ILE A 149 -0.84 -11.85 -15.73
N SER A 150 -0.25 -11.15 -16.71
CA SER A 150 0.63 -11.77 -17.71
C SER A 150 1.89 -12.38 -17.08
N LYS A 151 2.44 -11.72 -16.05
CA LYS A 151 3.59 -12.23 -15.28
C LYS A 151 3.27 -13.41 -14.37
N ILE A 152 2.01 -13.58 -13.96
CA ILE A 152 1.57 -14.62 -13.01
C ILE A 152 0.97 -15.84 -13.73
N GLY A 153 0.66 -15.73 -15.02
CA GLY A 153 -0.11 -16.73 -15.73
C GLY A 153 -1.60 -16.62 -15.38
N THR A 154 -2.48 -17.00 -16.29
CA THR A 154 -3.94 -16.81 -16.20
C THR A 154 -4.54 -17.39 -14.92
N LEU A 155 -4.80 -16.55 -13.92
CA LEU A 155 -5.53 -16.90 -12.70
C LEU A 155 -7.01 -16.53 -12.83
N THR A 156 -7.86 -17.55 -12.87
CA THR A 156 -9.26 -17.42 -12.48
C THR A 156 -9.35 -17.45 -10.96
N LEU A 157 -9.45 -16.27 -10.35
CA LEU A 157 -9.53 -16.09 -8.91
C LEU A 157 -10.84 -16.68 -8.34
N PRO A 158 -10.80 -17.66 -7.42
CA PRO A 158 -11.97 -18.03 -6.62
C PRO A 158 -12.24 -16.95 -5.57
N GLN A 159 -13.50 -16.81 -5.15
CA GLN A 159 -13.94 -15.90 -4.10
C GLN A 159 -13.28 -16.25 -2.77
N ILE A 160 -12.26 -15.50 -2.35
CA ILE A 160 -11.66 -15.68 -1.02
C ILE A 160 -12.57 -14.97 -0.01
N SER A 161 -13.15 -15.74 0.90
CA SER A 161 -14.04 -15.23 1.95
C SER A 161 -13.30 -14.29 2.93
N PRO A 162 -13.93 -13.18 3.34
CA PRO A 162 -13.29 -12.07 4.05
C PRO A 162 -13.21 -12.34 5.56
N LYS A 163 -12.22 -13.13 6.02
CA LYS A 163 -12.04 -13.36 7.47
C LYS A 163 -10.98 -12.49 8.16
N ASN A 164 -10.31 -11.57 7.47
CA ASN A 164 -9.37 -10.62 8.11
C ASN A 164 -9.55 -9.14 7.75
N ILE A 165 -10.64 -8.77 7.06
CA ILE A 165 -10.94 -7.37 6.68
C ILE A 165 -11.61 -6.58 7.84
N GLN A 166 -12.09 -7.26 8.90
CA GLN A 166 -12.85 -6.63 9.99
C GLN A 166 -12.04 -5.79 11.00
N LYS A 167 -10.74 -5.54 10.78
CA LYS A 167 -9.95 -4.67 11.69
C LYS A 167 -9.73 -3.24 11.18
N ILE A 168 -10.22 -2.87 9.99
CA ILE A 168 -10.00 -1.54 9.40
C ILE A 168 -11.15 -0.54 9.71
N SER A 169 -12.25 -0.99 10.33
CA SER A 169 -13.39 -0.12 10.70
C SER A 169 -13.64 -0.04 12.21
N LYS A 170 -12.67 0.48 12.98
CA LYS A 170 -12.94 1.05 14.31
C LYS A 170 -12.23 2.40 14.42
N LYS A 171 -12.93 3.47 14.05
CA LYS A 171 -12.58 4.83 14.47
C LYS A 171 -12.45 4.85 16.01
N PRO A 172 -11.40 5.44 16.59
CA PRO A 172 -11.43 5.76 18.01
C PRO A 172 -12.43 6.90 18.21
N THR A 173 -13.52 6.61 18.92
CA THR A 173 -14.38 7.62 19.53
C THR A 173 -13.57 8.40 20.56
N LEU A 174 -13.54 9.73 20.41
CA LEU A 174 -13.14 10.66 21.47
C LEU A 174 -14.04 10.40 22.69
N ASN A 175 -13.47 9.88 23.78
CA ASN A 175 -14.05 10.03 25.11
C ASN A 175 -13.15 10.99 25.89
N ASN A 176 -13.62 12.24 25.99
CA ASN A 176 -13.01 13.23 26.85
C ASN A 176 -13.19 12.85 28.31
N GLN A 177 -12.13 13.10 29.07
CA GLN A 177 -11.91 12.68 30.43
C GLN A 177 -12.82 13.46 31.39
N LYS A 178 -13.30 12.72 32.40
CA LYS A 178 -13.99 13.25 33.57
C LYS A 178 -13.07 14.21 34.34
N THR A 179 -13.64 15.34 34.69
CA THR A 179 -13.18 16.26 35.72
C THR A 179 -13.10 15.54 37.08
N HIS A 180 -11.93 15.58 37.71
CA HIS A 180 -11.79 15.57 39.17
C HIS A 180 -10.45 16.24 39.52
N LEU A 181 -10.50 17.55 39.71
CA LEU A 181 -9.54 18.21 40.57
C LEU A 181 -9.82 17.74 42.00
N LYS A 182 -8.77 17.19 42.61
CA LYS A 182 -8.64 17.11 44.07
C LYS A 182 -8.31 18.51 44.56
N ASN A 183 -9.16 19.04 45.44
CA ASN A 183 -8.78 19.93 46.53
C ASN A 183 -9.40 19.32 47.79
#